data_AF-A0A552UEX8-F1
#
_entry.id   AF-A0A552UEX8-F1
#
_cell.length_a   1.000
_cell.length_b   1.000
_cell.length_c   1.000
_cell.angle_alpha   90.00
_cell.angle_beta   90.00
_cell.angle_gamma   90.00
#
_symmetry.space_group_name_H-M   'P 1'
#
loop_
_entity.id
_entity.type
_entity.pdbx_description
1 polymer ?
#
loop_
_entity_poly.entity_id
_entity_poly.type
_entity_poly.pdbx_seq_one_letter_code
_entity_poly.pdbx_strand_id
1 'polypeptide(L)'
;MATTFNRALGWTACAAAVMLLIASLLLSARADAAETSVSAATIRLPAVAGRPAAGYLTIRAGDAPVVVTGAETPMASRVELHGTSMAGGVMRMNALPEVRVAAGQTGGFTPGGNHLMIFGLRRDVKPGATVPITLRLAGGKTMRVDAVAVAAGAAIADPHAGHGAH
;
A
#
# COMPACT_ATOMS: atom_id res chain seq x y z
N MET A 1 62.24 -55.67 -9.86
CA MET A 1 61.90 -55.15 -8.51
C MET A 1 61.92 -53.63 -8.62
N ALA A 2 60.87 -53.04 -9.20
CA ALA A 2 59.66 -52.53 -8.53
C ALA A 2 59.93 -51.23 -7.74
N THR A 3 59.50 -50.09 -8.29
CA THR A 3 58.88 -49.02 -7.49
C THR A 3 58.07 -48.09 -8.39
N THR A 4 56.76 -48.13 -8.17
CA THR A 4 55.72 -47.32 -8.81
C THR A 4 55.37 -46.13 -7.92
N PHE A 5 55.19 -44.98 -8.57
CA PHE A 5 54.15 -43.95 -8.33
C PHE A 5 53.86 -43.45 -6.91
N ASN A 6 54.05 -42.14 -6.70
CA ASN A 6 53.24 -41.39 -5.74
C ASN A 6 52.79 -40.04 -6.35
N ARG A 7 51.63 -40.04 -7.00
CA ARG A 7 50.92 -38.86 -7.56
C ARG A 7 49.61 -38.64 -6.79
N ALA A 8 49.66 -38.50 -5.47
CA ALA A 8 48.46 -38.40 -4.64
C ALA A 8 48.24 -37.03 -3.95
N LEU A 9 49.13 -36.04 -4.14
CA LEU A 9 49.09 -34.79 -3.37
C LEU A 9 48.43 -33.59 -4.08
N GLY A 10 48.05 -33.72 -5.35
CA GLY A 10 47.52 -32.58 -6.14
C GLY A 10 46.00 -32.41 -6.13
N TRP A 11 45.23 -33.44 -5.76
CA TRP A 11 43.77 -33.44 -5.95
C TRP A 11 42.97 -32.93 -4.74
N THR A 12 43.54 -32.98 -3.54
CA THR A 12 42.85 -32.55 -2.31
C THR A 12 42.79 -31.03 -2.16
N ALA A 13 43.81 -30.29 -2.64
CA ALA A 13 43.84 -28.82 -2.59
C ALA A 13 42.84 -28.16 -3.56
N CYS A 14 42.63 -28.75 -4.75
CA CYS A 14 41.65 -28.25 -5.71
C CYS A 14 40.20 -28.41 -5.22
N ALA A 15 39.89 -29.50 -4.51
CA ALA A 15 38.54 -29.75 -4.02
C ALA A 15 38.11 -28.76 -2.92
N ALA A 16 39.03 -28.35 -2.03
CA ALA A 16 38.73 -27.40 -0.96
C ALA A 16 38.54 -25.95 -1.48
N ALA A 17 39.34 -25.53 -2.47
CA ALA A 17 39.21 -24.20 -3.09
C ALA A 17 37.89 -24.04 -3.87
N VAL A 18 37.44 -25.11 -4.54
CA VAL A 18 36.16 -25.12 -5.27
C VAL A 18 34.97 -25.08 -4.30
N MET A 19 35.04 -25.77 -3.15
CA MET A 19 33.97 -25.70 -2.15
C MET A 19 33.82 -24.32 -1.48
N LEU A 20 34.92 -23.58 -1.25
CA LEU A 20 34.89 -22.22 -0.68
C LEU A 20 34.33 -21.18 -1.66
N LEU A 21 34.57 -21.36 -2.96
CA LEU A 21 34.01 -20.53 -4.04
C LEU A 21 32.49 -20.72 -4.20
N ILE A 22 31.99 -21.95 -4.01
CA ILE A 22 30.55 -22.25 -4.09
C ILE A 22 29.79 -21.68 -2.87
N ALA A 23 30.39 -21.73 -1.67
CA ALA A 23 29.79 -21.13 -0.46
C ALA A 23 29.64 -19.60 -0.55
N SER A 24 30.56 -18.93 -1.27
CA SER A 24 30.54 -17.48 -1.49
C SER A 24 29.45 -17.04 -2.49
N LEU A 25 29.09 -17.91 -3.45
CA LEU A 25 28.07 -17.63 -4.47
C LEU A 25 26.64 -17.82 -3.95
N LEU A 26 26.45 -18.60 -2.88
CA LEU A 26 25.14 -18.87 -2.27
C LEU A 26 24.66 -17.78 -1.31
N LEU A 27 25.50 -16.79 -0.97
CA LEU A 27 25.16 -15.75 0.01
C LEU A 27 24.60 -14.45 -0.62
N SER A 28 24.61 -14.31 -1.95
CA SER A 28 24.41 -13.00 -2.59
C SER A 28 23.03 -12.77 -3.23
N ALA A 29 22.07 -13.68 -3.05
CA ALA A 29 20.70 -13.49 -3.55
C ALA A 29 19.74 -13.12 -2.41
N ARG A 30 19.97 -11.97 -1.75
CA ARG A 30 18.86 -11.27 -1.11
C ARG A 30 18.08 -10.59 -2.22
N ALA A 31 16.94 -11.16 -2.60
CA ALA A 31 15.95 -10.41 -3.35
C ALA A 31 15.54 -9.24 -2.47
N ASP A 32 15.80 -8.01 -2.92
CA ASP A 32 15.26 -6.80 -2.31
C ASP A 32 13.74 -6.93 -2.39
N ALA A 33 13.10 -7.25 -1.27
CA ALA A 33 11.67 -7.42 -1.24
C ALA A 33 11.03 -6.08 -1.58
N ALA A 34 10.16 -6.03 -2.59
CA ALA A 34 9.50 -4.79 -2.94
C ALA A 34 8.71 -4.31 -1.72
N GLU A 35 9.02 -3.12 -1.21
CA GLU A 35 8.40 -2.62 0.00
C GLU A 35 7.00 -2.07 -0.30
N THR A 36 6.06 -2.33 0.60
CA THR A 36 4.72 -1.75 0.50
C THR A 36 4.78 -0.28 0.93
N SER A 37 4.26 0.61 0.10
CA SER A 37 4.25 2.06 0.40
C SER A 37 2.87 2.67 0.21
N VAL A 38 2.65 3.79 0.91
CA VAL A 38 1.45 4.62 0.77
C VAL A 38 1.84 6.03 0.40
N SER A 39 1.09 6.61 -0.54
CA SER A 39 1.32 7.96 -1.04
C SER A 39 0.01 8.67 -1.36
N ALA A 40 0.09 9.95 -1.75
CA ALA A 40 -1.04 10.79 -2.16
C ALA A 40 -2.20 10.85 -1.13
N ALA A 41 -1.89 10.71 0.15
CA ALA A 41 -2.89 10.67 1.21
C ALA A 41 -3.53 12.05 1.41
N THR A 42 -4.84 12.11 1.21
CA THR A 42 -5.62 13.35 1.18
C THR A 42 -6.98 13.15 1.84
N ILE A 43 -7.46 14.13 2.60
CA ILE A 43 -8.84 14.17 3.09
C ILE A 43 -9.56 15.33 2.42
N ARG A 44 -10.56 15.02 1.58
CA ARG A 44 -11.47 16.02 1.05
C ARG A 44 -12.53 16.38 2.09
N LEU A 45 -12.50 17.64 2.52
CA LEU A 45 -13.48 18.19 3.44
C LEU A 45 -14.86 18.31 2.77
N PRO A 46 -15.95 18.11 3.52
CA PRO A 46 -17.30 18.24 3.00
C PRO A 46 -17.62 19.71 2.70
N ALA A 47 -18.38 19.96 1.63
CA ALA A 47 -18.87 21.31 1.32
C ALA A 47 -19.89 21.83 2.36
N VAL A 48 -20.62 20.91 2.99
CA VAL A 48 -21.64 21.21 4.00
C VAL A 48 -21.15 20.66 5.34
N ALA A 49 -21.09 21.54 6.34
CA ALA A 49 -20.69 21.16 7.69
C ALA A 49 -21.58 20.03 8.24
N GLY A 50 -20.96 19.07 8.94
CA GLY A 50 -21.67 17.91 9.51
C GLY A 50 -21.84 16.74 8.55
N ARG A 51 -21.56 16.91 7.25
CA ARG A 51 -21.47 15.77 6.32
C ARG A 51 -20.13 15.02 6.50
N PRO A 52 -20.07 13.73 6.13
CA PRO A 52 -18.82 12.97 6.17
C PRO A 52 -17.79 13.51 5.18
N ALA A 53 -16.52 13.47 5.57
CA ALA A 53 -15.40 13.74 4.67
C ALA A 53 -15.02 12.48 3.88
N ALA A 54 -14.30 12.65 2.77
CA ALA A 54 -13.80 11.54 1.96
C ALA A 54 -12.27 11.50 1.99
N GLY A 55 -11.68 10.37 2.38
CA GLY A 55 -10.25 10.13 2.37
C GLY A 55 -9.81 9.32 1.15
N TYR A 56 -8.68 9.71 0.58
CA TYR A 56 -8.04 9.10 -0.57
C TYR A 56 -6.57 8.85 -0.27
N LEU A 57 -6.04 7.73 -0.76
CA LEU A 57 -4.63 7.36 -0.66
C LEU A 57 -4.32 6.25 -1.66
N THR A 58 -3.09 6.23 -2.11
CA THR A 58 -2.56 5.23 -3.04
C THR A 58 -1.68 4.26 -2.28
N ILE A 59 -1.92 2.97 -2.44
CA ILE A 59 -1.14 1.86 -1.90
C ILE A 59 -0.40 1.20 -3.06
N ARG A 60 0.92 1.15 -2.98
CA ARG A 60 1.75 0.29 -3.82
C ARG A 60 2.07 -0.96 -3.03
N ALA A 61 1.46 -2.09 -3.40
CA ALA A 61 1.74 -3.36 -2.74
C ALA A 61 3.10 -3.90 -3.19
N GLY A 62 3.87 -4.38 -2.21
CA GLY A 62 5.14 -5.08 -2.43
C GLY A 62 4.96 -6.48 -3.00
N ASP A 63 5.80 -7.41 -2.56
CA ASP A 63 5.74 -8.82 -3.00
C ASP A 63 4.54 -9.60 -2.41
N ALA A 64 3.89 -9.03 -1.38
CA ALA A 64 2.70 -9.60 -0.76
C ALA A 64 1.46 -8.73 -1.06
N PRO A 65 0.27 -9.33 -1.19
CA PRO A 65 -0.96 -8.56 -1.31
C PRO A 65 -1.25 -7.78 -0.02
N VAL A 66 -1.83 -6.60 -0.19
CA VAL A 66 -2.30 -5.76 0.92
C VAL A 66 -3.82 -5.86 0.99
N VAL A 67 -4.36 -6.15 2.16
CA VAL A 67 -5.80 -6.15 2.42
C VAL A 67 -6.07 -5.18 3.55
N VAL A 68 -6.76 -4.08 3.24
CA VAL A 68 -7.19 -3.08 4.21
C VAL A 68 -8.55 -3.49 4.74
N THR A 69 -8.68 -3.71 6.04
CA THR A 69 -9.90 -4.18 6.72
C THR A 69 -10.54 -3.08 7.60
N GLY A 70 -9.91 -1.91 7.68
CA GLY A 70 -10.36 -0.82 8.50
C GLY A 70 -9.45 0.40 8.40
N ALA A 71 -9.95 1.53 8.89
CA ALA A 71 -9.15 2.72 9.12
C ALA A 71 -9.65 3.43 10.37
N GLU A 72 -8.80 4.24 10.99
CA GLU A 72 -9.14 5.06 12.14
C GLU A 72 -8.29 6.34 12.16
N THR A 73 -8.80 7.37 12.83
CA THR A 73 -8.07 8.60 13.09
C THR A 73 -8.52 9.19 14.42
N PRO A 74 -7.61 9.75 15.24
CA PRO A 74 -7.99 10.46 16.46
C PRO A 74 -8.79 11.75 16.18
N MET A 75 -8.87 12.19 14.91
CA MET A 75 -9.56 13.42 14.52
C MET A 75 -11.01 13.21 14.09
N ALA A 76 -11.53 11.98 14.12
CA ALA A 76 -12.89 11.66 13.69
C ALA A 76 -13.56 10.64 14.61
N SER A 77 -14.88 10.56 14.56
CA SER A 77 -15.65 9.61 15.39
C SER A 77 -15.57 8.18 14.85
N ARG A 78 -15.60 8.01 13.53
CA ARG A 78 -15.42 6.71 12.87
C ARG A 78 -14.96 6.89 11.42
N VAL A 79 -14.28 5.88 10.90
CA VAL A 79 -13.91 5.79 9.48
C VAL A 79 -14.39 4.46 8.93
N GLU A 80 -15.05 4.50 7.78
CA GLU A 80 -15.57 3.33 7.09
C GLU A 80 -14.94 3.24 5.69
N LEU A 81 -14.81 2.03 5.15
CA LEU A 81 -14.34 1.80 3.79
C LEU A 81 -15.58 1.78 2.89
N HIS A 82 -15.60 2.58 1.85
CA HIS A 82 -16.75 2.68 0.94
C HIS A 82 -16.29 2.49 -0.50
N GLY A 83 -17.13 1.84 -1.30
CA GLY A 83 -16.94 1.64 -2.73
C GLY A 83 -18.03 2.35 -3.50
N THR A 84 -17.65 2.93 -4.65
CA THR A 84 -18.61 3.45 -5.62
C THR A 84 -18.82 2.38 -6.69
N SER A 85 -20.07 1.97 -6.92
CA SER A 85 -20.41 1.06 -8.01
C SER A 85 -21.60 1.56 -8.81
N MET A 86 -21.61 1.25 -10.10
CA MET A 86 -22.75 1.51 -10.99
C MET A 86 -23.69 0.30 -10.94
N ALA A 87 -24.92 0.51 -10.47
CA ALA A 87 -25.96 -0.50 -10.48
C ALA A 87 -27.18 0.05 -11.21
N GLY A 88 -27.47 -0.48 -12.41
CA GLY A 88 -28.64 -0.08 -13.21
C GLY A 88 -28.64 1.39 -13.63
N GLY A 89 -27.47 1.95 -13.95
CA GLY A 89 -27.34 3.37 -14.35
C GLY A 89 -27.30 4.37 -13.19
N VAL A 90 -27.40 3.90 -11.94
CA VAL A 90 -27.32 4.73 -10.74
C VAL A 90 -26.01 4.46 -10.01
N MET A 91 -25.27 5.52 -9.67
CA MET A 91 -24.12 5.40 -8.77
C MET A 91 -24.62 5.07 -7.36
N ARG A 92 -24.15 3.96 -6.80
CA ARG A 92 -24.35 3.57 -5.40
C ARG A 92 -23.04 3.58 -4.64
N MET A 93 -23.12 4.09 -3.42
CA MET A 93 -22.03 4.11 -2.46
C MET A 93 -22.35 3.08 -1.39
N ASN A 94 -21.50 2.06 -1.26
CA ASN A 94 -21.72 0.96 -0.33
C ASN A 94 -20.51 0.79 0.59
N ALA A 95 -20.78 0.49 1.86
CA ALA A 95 -19.73 0.08 2.78
C ALA A 95 -19.09 -1.23 2.30
N LEU A 96 -17.76 -1.29 2.37
CA LEU A 96 -16.96 -2.45 2.04
C LEU A 96 -16.35 -3.03 3.34
N PRO A 97 -16.34 -4.36 3.49
CA PRO A 97 -15.64 -4.99 4.62
C PRO A 97 -14.12 -4.87 4.48
N GLU A 98 -13.62 -4.85 3.25
CA GLU A 98 -12.20 -4.76 2.95
C GLU A 98 -11.91 -4.18 1.56
N VAL A 99 -10.69 -3.70 1.35
CA VAL A 99 -10.13 -3.30 0.06
C VAL A 99 -8.81 -4.03 -0.16
N ARG A 100 -8.71 -4.78 -1.27
CA ARG A 100 -7.53 -5.58 -1.61
C ARG A 100 -6.72 -4.94 -2.73
N VAL A 101 -5.41 -4.90 -2.55
CA VAL A 101 -4.41 -4.56 -3.56
C VAL A 101 -3.54 -5.79 -3.76
N ALA A 102 -3.54 -6.34 -4.98
CA ALA A 102 -2.74 -7.52 -5.29
C ALA A 102 -1.24 -7.22 -5.21
N ALA A 103 -0.42 -8.25 -4.96
CA ALA A 103 1.04 -8.13 -4.93
C ALA A 103 1.54 -7.51 -6.24
N GLY A 104 2.52 -6.61 -6.15
CA GLY A 104 3.08 -5.93 -7.30
C GLY A 104 2.13 -4.94 -7.99
N GLN A 105 0.93 -4.69 -7.46
CA GLN A 105 -0.03 -3.73 -8.02
C GLN A 105 -0.07 -2.42 -7.22
N THR A 106 -0.63 -1.40 -7.87
CA THR A 106 -1.00 -0.11 -7.27
C THR A 106 -2.52 -0.03 -7.21
N GLY A 107 -3.06 0.38 -6.06
CA GLY A 107 -4.49 0.57 -5.88
C GLY A 107 -4.79 1.25 -4.55
N GLY A 108 -6.02 1.18 -4.08
CA GLY A 108 -6.40 1.73 -2.78
C GLY A 108 -7.67 2.57 -2.86
N PHE A 109 -7.57 3.82 -2.41
CA PHE A 109 -8.71 4.72 -2.26
C PHE A 109 -8.55 5.93 -3.17
N THR A 110 -9.26 5.94 -4.30
CA THR A 110 -9.16 6.96 -5.35
C THR A 110 -10.49 7.64 -5.61
N PRO A 111 -10.50 8.90 -6.10
CA PRO A 111 -11.71 9.55 -6.60
C PRO A 111 -12.44 8.66 -7.62
N GLY A 112 -13.77 8.63 -7.56
CA GLY A 112 -14.60 7.80 -8.44
C GLY A 112 -14.61 6.29 -8.14
N GLY A 113 -13.70 5.79 -7.29
CA GLY A 113 -13.61 4.40 -6.88
C GLY A 113 -13.91 4.20 -5.39
N ASN A 114 -13.03 3.48 -4.72
CA ASN A 114 -13.08 3.27 -3.27
C ASN A 114 -12.60 4.52 -2.52
N HIS A 115 -13.18 4.80 -1.36
CA HIS A 115 -12.78 5.92 -0.53
C HIS A 115 -13.01 5.62 0.96
N LEU A 116 -12.30 6.34 1.81
CA LEU A 116 -12.56 6.33 3.26
C LEU A 116 -13.68 7.31 3.56
N MET A 117 -14.81 6.85 4.08
CA MET A 117 -15.88 7.71 4.56
C MET A 117 -15.65 8.05 6.03
N ILE A 118 -15.34 9.32 6.30
CA ILE A 118 -14.89 9.80 7.61
C ILE A 118 -16.02 10.58 8.28
N PHE A 119 -16.60 10.02 9.33
CA PHE A 119 -17.73 10.62 10.06
C PHE A 119 -17.26 11.35 11.32
N GLY A 120 -17.88 12.49 11.59
CA GLY A 120 -17.59 13.28 12.79
C GLY A 120 -16.16 13.81 12.83
N LEU A 121 -15.60 14.18 11.66
CA LEU A 121 -14.32 14.87 11.59
C LEU A 121 -14.39 16.17 12.41
N ARG A 122 -13.37 16.42 13.24
CA ARG A 122 -13.33 17.61 14.09
C ARG A 122 -13.45 18.88 13.25
N ARG A 123 -14.15 19.88 13.80
CA ARG A 123 -14.50 21.14 13.11
C ARG A 123 -13.30 22.07 12.89
N ASP A 124 -12.21 21.84 13.60
CA ASP A 124 -10.96 22.60 13.50
C ASP A 124 -10.02 22.11 12.38
N VAL A 125 -10.34 20.97 11.75
CA VAL A 125 -9.62 20.50 10.56
C VAL A 125 -9.97 21.40 9.37
N LYS A 126 -8.99 22.19 8.93
CA LYS A 126 -9.09 23.12 7.80
C LYS A 126 -8.23 22.65 6.62
N PRO A 127 -8.44 23.15 5.40
CA PRO A 127 -7.53 22.89 4.29
C PRO A 127 -6.07 23.17 4.66
N GLY A 128 -5.17 22.27 4.26
CA GLY A 128 -3.74 22.29 4.61
C GLY A 128 -3.41 21.59 5.93
N ALA A 129 -4.39 21.23 6.76
CA ALA A 129 -4.14 20.50 7.99
C ALA A 129 -3.69 19.06 7.71
N THR A 130 -2.71 18.57 8.48
CA THR A 130 -2.32 17.17 8.47
C THR A 130 -3.21 16.37 9.42
N VAL A 131 -3.80 15.29 8.91
CA VAL A 131 -4.64 14.37 9.67
C VAL A 131 -4.00 12.98 9.66
N PRO A 132 -3.57 12.45 10.81
CA PRO A 132 -3.01 11.11 10.88
C PRO A 132 -4.13 10.07 10.71
N ILE A 133 -3.95 9.15 9.77
CA ILE A 133 -4.82 8.00 9.52
C ILE A 133 -4.03 6.73 9.83
N THR A 134 -4.64 5.81 10.56
CA THR A 134 -4.11 4.46 10.78
C THR A 134 -4.96 3.48 9.99
N LEU A 135 -4.36 2.82 9.00
CA LEU A 135 -4.97 1.73 8.25
C LEU A 135 -4.79 0.43 9.01
N ARG A 136 -5.87 -0.32 9.18
CA ARG A 136 -5.85 -1.69 9.71
C ARG A 136 -5.76 -2.64 8.52
N LEU A 137 -4.74 -3.48 8.54
CA LEU A 137 -4.49 -4.48 7.52
C LEU A 137 -4.86 -5.88 8.03
N ALA A 138 -5.12 -6.81 7.10
CA ALA A 138 -5.28 -8.21 7.44
C ALA A 138 -4.04 -8.75 8.19
N GLY A 139 -4.26 -9.72 9.08
CA GLY A 139 -3.21 -10.25 9.93
C GLY A 139 -2.82 -9.35 11.12
N GLY A 140 -3.65 -8.35 11.46
CA GLY A 140 -3.46 -7.50 12.65
C GLY A 140 -2.40 -6.42 12.48
N LYS A 141 -1.83 -6.25 11.29
CA LYS A 141 -0.86 -5.21 10.99
C LYS A 141 -1.55 -3.85 10.88
N THR A 142 -0.83 -2.79 11.18
CA THR A 142 -1.30 -1.41 10.99
C THR A 142 -0.29 -0.58 10.23
N MET A 143 -0.78 0.44 9.53
CA MET A 143 0.06 1.36 8.76
C MET A 143 -0.44 2.78 8.98
N ARG A 144 0.43 3.64 9.52
CA ARG A 144 0.12 5.06 9.71
C ARG A 144 0.46 5.84 8.45
N VAL A 145 -0.40 6.78 8.10
CA VAL A 145 -0.21 7.71 7.00
C VAL A 145 -0.75 9.08 7.38
N ASP A 146 0.02 10.11 7.07
CA ASP A 146 -0.39 11.50 7.26
C ASP A 146 -1.09 12.00 5.99
N ALA A 147 -2.38 12.32 6.12
CA ALA A 147 -3.20 12.81 5.02
C ALA A 147 -3.39 14.32 5.10
N VAL A 148 -3.24 15.02 3.98
CA VAL A 148 -3.45 16.47 3.93
C VAL A 148 -4.93 16.76 3.67
N ALA A 149 -5.55 17.61 4.50
CA ALA A 149 -6.91 18.06 4.30
C ALA A 149 -6.99 19.05 3.13
N VAL A 150 -7.97 18.90 2.25
CA VAL A 150 -8.22 19.78 1.10
C VAL A 150 -9.67 20.24 1.08
N ALA A 151 -9.91 21.42 0.50
CA ALA A 151 -11.26 21.96 0.38
C ALA A 151 -12.15 21.11 -0.54
N ALA A 152 -13.47 21.23 -0.36
CA ALA A 152 -14.43 20.66 -1.29
C ALA A 152 -14.18 21.20 -2.71
N GLY A 153 -14.10 20.30 -3.70
CA GLY A 153 -13.88 20.67 -5.11
C GLY A 153 -12.42 20.88 -5.52
N ALA A 154 -11.45 20.85 -4.59
CA ALA A 154 -10.03 20.92 -4.94
C ALA A 154 -9.62 19.70 -5.80
N ALA A 155 -8.91 19.92 -6.90
CA ALA A 155 -8.37 18.83 -7.73
C ALA A 155 -7.53 17.89 -6.85
N ILE A 156 -7.88 16.61 -6.85
CA ILE A 156 -7.06 15.55 -6.27
C ILE A 156 -6.42 14.85 -7.46
N ALA A 157 -5.11 14.63 -7.44
CA ALA A 157 -4.44 13.90 -8.51
C ALA A 157 -5.09 12.52 -8.65
N ASP A 158 -5.86 12.33 -9.72
CA ASP A 158 -6.53 11.09 -10.05
C ASP A 158 -5.72 10.40 -11.16
N PRO A 159 -5.08 9.24 -10.88
CA PRO A 159 -4.32 8.51 -11.89
C PRO A 159 -5.20 7.93 -13.02
N HIS A 160 -6.53 8.02 -12.92
CA HIS A 160 -7.48 7.54 -13.93
C HIS A 160 -8.32 8.65 -14.60
N ALA A 161 -8.03 9.93 -14.37
CA ALA A 161 -8.74 11.04 -15.02
C ALA A 161 -8.34 11.23 -16.50
N GLY A 162 -8.63 10.22 -17.32
CA GLY A 162 -9.00 10.43 -18.72
C GLY A 162 -10.43 9.94 -18.87
N HIS A 163 -11.28 10.77 -19.49
CA HIS A 163 -12.57 10.53 -20.15
C HIS A 163 -13.67 11.51 -19.71
N GLY A 164 -14.11 12.34 -20.68
CA GLY A 164 -15.49 12.83 -20.73
C GLY A 164 -15.69 14.33 -20.58
N ALA A 165 -15.08 15.15 -21.43
CA ALA A 165 -15.68 16.42 -21.82
C ALA A 165 -16.47 16.19 -23.12
N HIS A 166 -17.79 16.23 -23.02
CA HIS A 166 -18.72 16.45 -24.13
C HIS A 166 -19.78 17.44 -23.66
#